data_AF-A0A3D2GXA3-F1
#
_entry.id   AF-A0A3D2GXA3-F1
#
_cell.length_a   1.000
_cell.length_b   1.000
_cell.length_c   1.000
_cell.angle_alpha   90.00
_cell.angle_beta   90.00
_cell.angle_gamma   90.00
#
_symmetry.space_group_name_H-M   'P 1'
#
loop_
_entity.id
_entity.type
_entity.pdbx_description
1 polymer ?
#
loop_
_entity_poly.entity_id
_entity_poly.type
_entity_poly.pdbx_seq_one_letter_code
_entity_poly.pdbx_strand_id
1 'polypeptide(L)'
;MFPCDVEITDFRLHTASGAPVLTLSFCADGKAQTLRFLSISDVTLRFPAIPMQICGFEIRDHRADGWDADQRYEISDFEDGALHFFCREIETENGEPLS
;
A
#
# COMPACT_ATOMS: atom_id res chain seq x y z
N MET A 1 -8.09 -4.80 3.83
CA MET A 1 -7.61 -4.64 5.23
C MET A 1 -6.79 -5.86 5.60
N PHE A 2 -5.64 -5.68 6.23
CA PHE A 2 -4.81 -6.75 6.79
C PHE A 2 -4.69 -6.54 8.31
N PRO A 3 -5.60 -7.11 9.14
CA PRO A 3 -5.72 -6.82 10.57
C PRO A 3 -4.81 -7.70 11.47
N CYS A 4 -3.72 -8.21 10.93
CA CYS A 4 -2.78 -9.11 11.61
C CYS A 4 -1.37 -8.54 11.56
N ASP A 5 -0.44 -9.12 12.33
CA ASP A 5 0.97 -8.74 12.28
C ASP A 5 1.48 -8.89 10.83
N VAL A 6 1.82 -7.74 10.23
CA VAL A 6 2.35 -7.64 8.88
C VAL A 6 3.84 -7.35 8.98
N GLU A 7 4.66 -8.21 8.38
CA GLU A 7 6.08 -7.95 8.19
C GLU A 7 6.32 -7.42 6.77
N ILE A 8 6.64 -6.14 6.65
CA ILE A 8 7.08 -5.53 5.39
C ILE A 8 8.49 -6.02 5.08
N THR A 9 8.66 -6.66 3.92
CA THR A 9 9.91 -7.33 3.51
C THR A 9 10.57 -6.68 2.30
N ASP A 10 9.84 -5.93 1.49
CA ASP A 10 10.41 -5.05 0.46
C ASP A 10 9.50 -3.84 0.24
N PHE A 11 10.13 -2.74 -0.14
CA PHE A 11 9.45 -1.50 -0.50
C PHE A 11 10.13 -0.89 -1.71
N ARG A 12 9.38 -0.70 -2.80
CA ARG A 12 9.91 -0.12 -4.04
C ARG A 12 9.04 0.98 -4.61
N LEU A 13 9.52 2.20 -4.49
CA LEU A 13 9.01 3.34 -5.23
C LEU A 13 9.71 3.44 -6.59
N HIS A 14 8.94 3.41 -7.67
CA HIS A 14 9.46 3.51 -9.04
C HIS A 14 8.45 4.20 -9.96
N THR A 15 8.83 4.44 -11.20
CA THR A 15 7.94 4.99 -12.23
C THR A 15 7.60 3.90 -13.23
N ALA A 16 6.32 3.76 -13.59
CA ALA A 16 5.85 2.89 -14.66
C ALA A 16 4.89 3.68 -15.55
N SER A 17 5.08 3.62 -16.87
CA SER A 17 4.23 4.33 -17.86
C SER A 17 4.04 5.82 -17.57
N GLY A 18 5.05 6.47 -16.97
CA GLY A 18 5.02 7.89 -16.61
C GLY A 18 4.30 8.25 -15.30
N ALA A 19 3.78 7.26 -14.57
CA ALA A 19 3.13 7.45 -13.27
C ALA A 19 3.95 6.82 -12.13
N PRO A 20 3.90 7.37 -10.90
CA PRO A 20 4.57 6.78 -9.75
C PRO A 20 3.81 5.52 -9.30
N VAL A 21 4.57 4.48 -8.99
CA VAL A 21 4.08 3.17 -8.53
C VAL A 21 4.85 2.76 -7.28
N LEU A 22 4.11 2.30 -6.28
CA LEU A 22 4.64 1.72 -5.05
C LEU A 22 4.39 0.22 -5.10
N THR A 23 5.45 -0.58 -4.97
CA THR A 23 5.34 -2.02 -4.75
C THR A 23 5.68 -2.31 -3.30
N LEU A 24 4.73 -2.93 -2.59
CA LEU A 24 4.88 -3.34 -1.21
C LEU A 24 4.86 -4.87 -1.16
N SER A 25 5.95 -5.46 -0.70
CA SER A 25 6.01 -6.89 -0.40
C SER A 25 6.00 -7.07 1.10
N PHE A 26 5.14 -7.97 1.57
CA PHE A 26 4.95 -8.21 2.99
C PHE A 26 4.52 -9.66 3.27
N CYS A 27 4.73 -10.11 4.49
CA CYS A 27 4.19 -11.35 5.01
C CYS A 27 3.03 -11.03 5.96
N ALA A 28 1.88 -11.66 5.73
CA ALA A 28 0.71 -11.58 6.60
C ALA A 28 0.16 -12.99 6.81
N ASP A 29 -0.09 -13.38 8.06
CA ASP A 29 -0.54 -14.75 8.43
C ASP A 29 0.33 -15.87 7.84
N GLY A 30 1.66 -15.65 7.80
CA GLY A 30 2.62 -16.60 7.24
C GLY A 30 2.59 -16.72 5.72
N LYS A 31 1.86 -15.84 5.02
CA LYS A 31 1.79 -15.80 3.56
C LYS A 31 2.47 -14.54 3.02
N ALA A 32 3.45 -14.73 2.15
CA ALA A 32 4.04 -13.65 1.38
C ALA A 32 3.03 -13.12 0.35
N GLN A 33 2.92 -11.80 0.28
CA GLN A 33 2.05 -11.08 -0.62
C GLN A 33 2.81 -9.88 -1.19
N THR A 34 2.52 -9.54 -2.43
CA THR A 34 3.03 -8.34 -3.09
C THR A 34 1.86 -7.60 -3.71
N LEU A 35 1.71 -6.33 -3.34
CA LEU A 35 0.73 -5.42 -3.91
C LEU A 35 1.44 -4.28 -4.63
N ARG A 36 0.82 -3.83 -5.71
CA ARG A 36 1.23 -2.67 -6.50
C ARG A 36 0.16 -1.61 -6.37
N PHE A 37 0.57 -0.40 -6.02
CA PHE A 37 -0.29 0.77 -5.89
C PHE A 37 0.10 1.77 -6.99
N LEU A 38 -0.85 2.13 -7.84
CA LEU A 38 -0.60 2.88 -9.06
C LEU A 38 -1.10 4.32 -8.91
N SER A 39 -0.37 5.25 -9.52
CA SER A 39 -0.64 6.69 -9.43
C SER A 39 -0.71 7.16 -7.98
N ILE A 40 0.34 6.87 -7.23
CA ILE A 40 0.41 7.21 -5.81
C ILE A 40 0.56 8.71 -5.57
N SER A 41 0.08 9.19 -4.43
CA SER A 41 0.24 10.55 -3.95
C SER A 41 0.40 10.60 -2.43
N ASP A 42 0.91 11.72 -1.90
CA ASP A 42 1.07 12.02 -0.47
C ASP A 42 1.75 10.91 0.37
N VAL A 43 2.92 10.47 -0.07
CA VAL A 43 3.61 9.32 0.53
C VAL A 43 4.37 9.70 1.80
N THR A 44 4.00 9.08 2.92
CA THR A 44 4.70 9.09 4.20
C THR A 44 5.16 7.68 4.56
N LEU A 45 6.47 7.51 4.75
CA LEU A 45 7.09 6.24 5.16
C LEU A 45 8.09 6.52 6.26
N ARG A 46 7.90 5.88 7.42
CA ARG A 46 8.76 6.06 8.60
C ARG A 46 9.28 4.70 9.07
N PHE A 47 10.09 4.08 8.23
CA PHE A 47 10.70 2.79 8.51
C PHE A 47 12.22 2.95 8.64
N PRO A 48 12.85 2.53 9.76
CA PRO A 48 14.29 2.69 9.96
C PRO A 48 15.12 1.65 9.17
N ALA A 49 14.54 0.49 8.86
CA ALA A 49 15.12 -0.60 8.08
C ALA A 49 14.03 -1.59 7.66
N ILE A 50 14.38 -2.52 6.77
CA ILE A 50 13.56 -3.68 6.38
C ILE A 50 14.30 -4.97 6.80
N PRO A 51 13.61 -6.01 7.31
CA PRO A 51 12.16 -6.10 7.48
C PRO A 51 11.63 -5.22 8.62
N MET A 52 10.39 -4.77 8.49
CA MET A 52 9.68 -3.99 9.51
C MET A 52 8.34 -4.64 9.85
N GLN A 53 8.08 -4.82 11.15
CA GLN A 53 6.79 -5.29 11.63
C GLN A 53 5.85 -4.11 11.93
N ILE A 54 4.61 -4.25 11.48
CA ILE A 54 3.47 -3.41 11.84
C ILE A 54 2.29 -4.31 12.26
N CYS A 55 1.39 -3.79 13.09
CA CYS A 55 0.15 -4.44 13.54
C CYS A 55 -0.86 -4.68 12.40
N GLY A 56 -0.60 -4.09 11.24
CA GLY A 56 -1.42 -4.23 10.04
C GLY A 56 -1.62 -2.90 9.34
N PHE A 57 -2.35 -2.93 8.24
CA PHE A 57 -2.75 -1.71 7.53
C PHE A 57 -4.15 -1.84 6.93
N GLU A 58 -4.82 -0.70 6.83
CA GLU A 58 -6.09 -0.54 6.16
C GLU A 58 -5.88 -0.09 4.72
N ILE A 59 -6.79 -0.53 3.84
CA ILE A 59 -6.99 0.03 2.52
C ILE A 59 -8.43 0.53 2.53
N ARG A 60 -8.59 1.85 2.49
CA ARG A 60 -9.90 2.51 2.51
C ARG A 60 -10.25 3.01 1.11
N ASP A 61 -11.45 2.70 0.67
CA ASP A 61 -11.98 3.12 -0.63
C ASP A 61 -12.89 4.35 -0.47
N HIS A 62 -12.51 5.46 -1.08
CA HIS A 62 -13.22 6.74 -1.00
C HIS A 62 -14.17 7.00 -2.18
N ARG A 63 -14.45 6.01 -3.04
CA ARG A 63 -15.42 6.18 -4.14
C ARG A 63 -16.80 6.64 -3.64
N ALA A 64 -17.23 6.16 -2.48
CA ALA A 64 -18.49 6.57 -1.86
C ALA A 64 -18.51 8.05 -1.43
N ASP A 65 -17.33 8.61 -1.16
CA ASP A 65 -17.13 10.01 -0.79
C ASP A 65 -16.92 10.92 -2.01
N GLY A 66 -16.95 10.35 -3.23
CA GLY A 66 -16.80 11.07 -4.50
C GLY A 66 -15.36 11.25 -4.97
N TRP A 67 -14.40 10.52 -4.39
CA TRP A 67 -12.98 10.64 -4.75
C TRP A 67 -12.66 9.68 -5.89
N ASP A 68 -12.22 10.20 -7.03
CA ASP A 68 -11.99 9.39 -8.24
C ASP A 68 -10.67 9.69 -8.98
N ALA A 69 -9.86 10.58 -8.40
CA ALA A 69 -8.53 10.95 -8.90
C ALA A 69 -7.44 10.03 -8.32
N ASP A 70 -6.23 10.55 -8.10
CA ASP A 70 -5.08 9.87 -7.51
C ASP A 70 -5.23 9.53 -6.01
N GLN A 71 -6.34 9.94 -5.39
CA GLN A 71 -6.64 9.71 -3.98
C GLN A 71 -7.75 8.68 -3.73
N ARG A 72 -8.13 7.87 -4.72
CA ARG A 72 -9.25 6.93 -4.60
C ARG A 72 -9.12 5.98 -3.40
N TYR A 73 -7.94 5.43 -3.19
CA TYR A 73 -7.63 4.54 -2.08
C TYR A 73 -6.65 5.19 -1.13
N GLU A 74 -6.96 5.16 0.17
CA GLU A 74 -6.04 5.52 1.24
C GLU A 74 -5.45 4.24 1.85
N ILE A 75 -4.14 4.19 1.96
CA ILE A 75 -3.41 3.12 2.64
C ILE A 75 -2.84 3.73 3.92
N SER A 76 -3.19 3.16 5.06
CA SER A 76 -2.73 3.62 6.37
C SER A 76 -2.43 2.44 7.29
N ASP A 77 -1.30 2.46 7.98
CA ASP A 77 -1.04 1.53 9.09
C ASP A 77 -1.95 1.82 10.29
N PHE A 78 -2.10 0.85 11.19
CA PHE A 78 -2.88 1.02 12.41
C PHE A 78 -2.13 1.76 13.53
N GLU A 79 -0.84 2.01 13.32
CA GLU A 79 0.01 2.71 14.27
C GLU A 79 0.01 4.22 14.04
N ASP A 80 1.12 4.90 14.34
CA ASP A 80 1.25 6.35 14.35
C ASP A 80 1.53 6.93 12.95
N GLY A 81 1.00 6.31 11.89
CA GLY A 81 1.16 6.75 10.49
C GLY A 81 2.54 6.44 9.90
N ALA A 82 3.15 5.30 10.26
CA ALA A 82 4.44 4.89 9.72
C ALA A 82 4.35 4.50 8.24
N LEU A 83 3.17 4.08 7.77
CA LEU A 83 2.83 3.80 6.39
C LEU A 83 1.57 4.58 6.04
N HIS A 84 1.70 5.66 5.29
CA HIS A 84 0.53 6.40 4.81
C HIS A 84 0.76 6.88 3.38
N PHE A 85 -0.20 6.63 2.49
CA PHE A 85 -0.21 7.18 1.14
C PHE A 85 -1.58 6.99 0.49
N PHE A 86 -1.83 7.71 -0.60
CA PHE A 86 -2.97 7.44 -1.46
C PHE A 86 -2.57 6.84 -2.80
N CYS A 87 -3.51 6.19 -3.47
CA CYS A 87 -3.36 5.74 -4.84
C CYS A 87 -4.70 5.69 -5.59
N ARG A 88 -4.63 5.56 -6.92
CA ARG A 88 -5.82 5.46 -7.77
C ARG A 88 -6.29 4.02 -7.96
N GLU A 89 -5.34 3.09 -8.07
CA GLU A 89 -5.58 1.69 -8.45
C GLU A 89 -4.63 0.77 -7.67
N ILE A 90 -5.11 -0.43 -7.36
CA ILE A 90 -4.37 -1.45 -6.62
C ILE A 90 -4.40 -2.74 -7.43
N GLU A 91 -3.23 -3.32 -7.62
CA GLU A 91 -3.03 -4.57 -8.34
C GLU A 91 -2.27 -5.57 -7.46
N THR A 92 -2.50 -6.85 -7.71
CA THR A 92 -1.61 -7.93 -7.27
C THR A 92 -0.29 -7.88 -8.05
N GLU A 93 0.70 -8.68 -7.63
CA GLU A 93 1.97 -8.84 -8.36
C GLU A 93 1.79 -9.18 -9.85
N ASN A 94 0.73 -9.93 -10.18
CA ASN A 94 0.45 -10.36 -11.56
C ASN A 94 -0.27 -9.29 -12.40
N GLY A 95 -0.57 -8.11 -11.84
CA GLY A 95 -1.31 -7.05 -12.51
C GLY A 95 -2.83 -7.23 -12.47
N GLU A 96 -3.34 -8.22 -11.71
CA GLU A 96 -4.77 -8.38 -11.51
C GLU A 96 -5.28 -7.34 -10.50
N PRO A 97 -6.38 -6.62 -10.78
CA PRO A 97 -6.97 -5.68 -9.83
C PRO A 97 -7.30 -6.33 -8.48
N LEU A 98 -7.01 -5.62 -7.39
CA LEU A 98 -7.43 -6.01 -6.05
C LEU A 98 -8.93 -5.71 -5.89
N SER A 99 -9.76 -6.75 -5.91
CA SER A 99 -11.23 -6.71 -5.81
C SER A 99 -11.73 -6.44 -4.39
#